data_AF-A0A959JI55-F1
#
_entry.id   AF-A0A959JI55-F1
#
_cell.length_a   1.000
_cell.length_b   1.000
_cell.length_c   1.000
_cell.angle_alpha   90.00
_cell.angle_beta   90.00
_cell.angle_gamma   90.00
#
_symmetry.space_group_name_H-M   'P 1'
#
loop_
_entity.id
_entity.type
_entity.pdbx_description
1 polymer ?
#
loop_
_entity_poly.entity_id
_entity_poly.type
_entity_poly.pdbx_seq_one_letter_code
_entity_poly.pdbx_strand_id
1 'polypeptide(L)'
;MSLMINRKSFLGSLTGLIGYAATAPHSWPVLSGHPKAPAIQLGLASYTSRDFSLDETIGMAKRVGLMNIALKSMHMPLDATDTEIKSIAQKVRDAGLNLYGAGVIYMKSADEVNNAFRYAQAAGLSIIIGVPDHDLLSMVNDQVKKTNIKVAIHNHGPGDDLYSSVNDVHEQIKGYDARIGFCIDIGHVVRINEDPAAMIRKYHDRLFDLHLKDETTNSAEGT
;
A
#
# COMPACT_ATOMS: atom_id res chain seq x y z
N MET A 1 1.70 -30.62 -40.08
CA MET A 1 0.45 -30.08 -40.66
C MET A 1 -0.56 -30.00 -39.53
N SER A 2 -1.00 -28.79 -39.18
CA SER A 2 -1.83 -28.52 -37.99
C SER A 2 -3.21 -29.17 -38.12
N LEU A 3 -3.62 -29.98 -37.14
CA LEU A 3 -5.01 -30.42 -37.02
C LEU A 3 -5.74 -29.51 -36.02
N MET A 4 -6.57 -28.61 -36.54
CA MET A 4 -7.60 -27.90 -35.77
C MET A 4 -8.66 -28.91 -35.30
N ILE A 5 -8.78 -29.09 -33.99
CA ILE A 5 -9.90 -29.84 -33.39
C ILE A 5 -10.91 -28.82 -32.88
N ASN A 6 -12.09 -28.80 -33.52
CA ASN A 6 -13.23 -27.96 -33.16
C ASN A 6 -14.14 -28.67 -32.13
N ARG A 7 -14.67 -27.90 -31.18
CA ARG A 7 -15.43 -28.24 -29.96
C ARG A 7 -16.74 -29.04 -30.15
N LYS A 8 -17.08 -29.53 -31.35
CA LYS A 8 -18.38 -30.18 -31.64
C LYS A 8 -18.32 -31.69 -31.95
N SER A 9 -17.22 -32.39 -31.66
CA SER A 9 -17.04 -33.79 -32.06
C SER A 9 -16.68 -34.76 -30.92
N PHE A 10 -17.15 -34.52 -29.70
CA PHE A 10 -16.93 -35.45 -28.58
C PHE A 10 -18.21 -35.77 -27.80
N LEU A 11 -19.26 -36.16 -28.52
CA LEU A 11 -20.37 -36.93 -27.93
C LEU A 11 -20.91 -37.87 -29.00
N GLY A 12 -20.49 -39.12 -28.93
CA GLY A 12 -21.05 -40.18 -29.77
C GLY A 12 -20.22 -41.45 -29.70
N SER A 13 -20.78 -42.46 -29.03
CA SER A 13 -20.44 -43.89 -29.13
C SER A 13 -19.33 -44.39 -28.19
N LEU A 14 -19.70 -45.06 -27.09
CA LEU A 14 -19.54 -46.51 -27.01
C LEU A 14 -20.31 -47.09 -25.82
N THR A 15 -21.36 -47.84 -26.14
CA THR A 15 -22.00 -48.82 -25.27
C THR A 15 -21.15 -50.09 -25.20
N GLY A 16 -20.94 -50.61 -24.00
CA GLY A 16 -20.72 -52.04 -23.75
C GLY A 16 -19.28 -52.51 -23.54
N LEU A 17 -18.92 -52.75 -22.27
CA LEU A 17 -18.27 -53.98 -21.80
C LEU A 17 -18.18 -53.94 -20.26
N ILE A 18 -18.93 -54.85 -19.62
CA ILE A 18 -18.86 -55.13 -18.19
C ILE A 18 -17.54 -55.88 -17.94
N GLY A 19 -16.60 -55.22 -17.28
CA GLY A 19 -15.36 -55.82 -16.79
C GLY A 19 -15.14 -55.38 -15.35
N TYR A 20 -15.29 -56.31 -14.41
CA TYR A 20 -14.98 -56.10 -13.00
C TYR A 20 -13.45 -55.95 -12.85
N ALA A 21 -12.96 -54.71 -12.88
CA ALA A 21 -11.62 -54.37 -12.43
C ALA A 21 -11.76 -53.65 -11.10
N ALA A 22 -11.36 -54.31 -10.01
CA ALA A 22 -11.26 -53.70 -8.69
C ALA A 22 -10.16 -52.62 -8.72
N THR A 23 -10.53 -51.39 -9.05
CA THR A 23 -9.64 -50.24 -8.87
C THR A 23 -9.72 -49.82 -7.40
N ALA A 24 -8.69 -50.15 -6.63
CA ALA A 24 -8.45 -49.52 -5.35
C ALA A 24 -8.50 -47.99 -5.55
N PRO A 25 -9.26 -47.21 -4.74
CA PRO A 25 -9.26 -45.77 -4.88
C PRO A 25 -7.85 -45.28 -4.55
N HIS A 26 -7.09 -44.91 -5.56
CA HIS A 26 -5.92 -44.06 -5.38
C HIS A 26 -6.46 -42.69 -5.02
N SER A 27 -6.74 -42.50 -3.73
CA SER A 27 -6.90 -41.18 -3.15
C SER A 27 -5.56 -40.47 -3.30
N TRP A 28 -5.41 -39.68 -4.36
CA TRP A 28 -4.37 -38.65 -4.36
C TRP A 28 -4.60 -37.80 -3.12
N PRO A 29 -3.57 -37.59 -2.29
CA PRO A 29 -3.68 -36.58 -1.25
C PRO A 29 -3.93 -35.27 -1.97
N VAL A 30 -5.14 -34.73 -1.80
CA VAL A 30 -5.37 -33.32 -2.07
C VAL A 30 -4.48 -32.62 -1.07
N LEU A 31 -3.31 -32.17 -1.54
CA LEU A 31 -2.47 -31.27 -0.76
C LEU A 31 -3.33 -30.05 -0.46
N SER A 32 -3.82 -30.02 0.78
CA SER A 32 -4.59 -28.92 1.34
C SER A 32 -3.82 -27.62 1.08
N GLY A 33 -4.55 -26.67 0.52
CA GLY A 33 -4.02 -25.52 -0.18
C GLY A 33 -2.94 -24.74 0.56
N HIS A 34 -2.07 -24.11 -0.23
CA HIS A 34 -1.30 -22.98 0.24
C HIS A 34 -2.20 -22.05 1.06
N PRO A 35 -1.75 -21.56 2.24
CA PRO A 35 -2.48 -20.54 2.95
C PRO A 35 -2.81 -19.43 1.95
N LYS A 36 -4.10 -19.11 1.82
CA LYS A 36 -4.58 -18.09 0.88
C LYS A 36 -3.79 -16.83 1.22
N ALA A 37 -2.94 -16.37 0.31
CA ALA A 37 -2.17 -15.15 0.50
C ALA A 37 -3.14 -14.06 0.96
N PRO A 38 -2.80 -13.26 1.99
CA PRO A 38 -3.67 -12.21 2.47
C PRO A 38 -4.07 -11.33 1.27
N ALA A 39 -5.36 -11.07 1.13
CA ALA A 39 -5.88 -10.28 0.03
C ALA A 39 -5.28 -8.87 0.11
N ILE A 40 -4.80 -8.36 -1.03
CA ILE A 40 -4.38 -6.95 -1.15
C ILE A 40 -5.58 -6.07 -0.78
N GLN A 41 -5.38 -5.18 0.19
CA GLN A 41 -6.40 -4.22 0.58
C GLN A 41 -6.25 -2.97 -0.27
N LEU A 42 -7.29 -2.65 -1.05
CA LEU A 42 -7.32 -1.42 -1.82
C LEU A 42 -7.86 -0.27 -0.98
N GLY A 43 -7.32 0.92 -1.21
CA GLY A 43 -7.72 2.14 -0.55
C GLY A 43 -7.50 3.37 -1.42
N LEU A 44 -7.96 4.52 -0.93
CA LEU A 44 -7.78 5.81 -1.56
C LEU A 44 -6.68 6.60 -0.83
N ALA A 45 -5.64 7.01 -1.55
CA ALA A 45 -4.80 8.12 -1.12
C ALA A 45 -5.54 9.43 -1.48
N SER A 46 -5.94 10.23 -0.50
CA SER A 46 -6.87 11.34 -0.77
C SER A 46 -6.28 12.48 -1.59
N TYR A 47 -4.97 12.45 -1.92
CA TYR A 47 -4.38 13.35 -2.93
C TYR A 47 -5.03 13.21 -4.31
N THR A 48 -5.53 12.01 -4.63
CA THR A 48 -6.25 11.73 -5.89
C THR A 48 -7.47 12.63 -6.07
N SER A 49 -8.10 13.06 -4.96
CA SER A 49 -9.28 13.93 -4.95
C SER A 49 -8.99 15.29 -4.27
N ARG A 50 -7.75 15.77 -4.33
CA ARG A 50 -7.29 17.01 -3.66
C ARG A 50 -8.08 18.27 -3.97
N ASP A 51 -8.77 18.31 -5.12
CA ASP A 51 -9.56 19.45 -5.57
C ASP A 51 -11.02 19.40 -5.04
N PHE A 52 -11.37 18.38 -4.26
CA PHE A 52 -12.69 18.16 -3.68
C PHE A 52 -12.66 18.29 -2.16
N SER A 53 -13.83 18.53 -1.56
CA SER A 53 -13.97 18.53 -0.11
C SER A 53 -13.79 17.13 0.48
N LEU A 54 -13.59 17.04 1.80
CA LEU A 54 -13.54 15.75 2.50
C LEU A 54 -14.82 14.93 2.32
N ASP A 55 -16.00 15.58 2.35
CA ASP A 55 -17.29 14.89 2.21
C ASP A 55 -17.46 14.31 0.79
N GLU A 56 -17.05 15.05 -0.24
CA GLU A 56 -17.00 14.56 -1.62
C GLU A 56 -15.99 13.40 -1.77
N THR A 57 -14.80 13.54 -1.20
CA THR A 57 -13.76 12.49 -1.18
C THR A 57 -14.27 11.20 -0.55
N ILE A 58 -14.94 11.27 0.61
CA ILE A 58 -15.59 10.13 1.26
C ILE A 58 -16.66 9.53 0.34
N GLY A 59 -17.51 10.36 -0.27
CA GLY A 59 -18.53 9.92 -1.22
C GLY A 59 -17.94 9.19 -2.43
N MET A 60 -16.86 9.71 -3.01
CA MET A 60 -16.16 9.09 -4.13
C MET A 60 -15.57 7.73 -3.76
N ALA A 61 -14.86 7.64 -2.63
CA ALA A 61 -14.27 6.39 -2.14
C ALA A 61 -15.35 5.29 -1.98
N LYS A 62 -16.48 5.64 -1.37
CA LYS A 62 -17.62 4.72 -1.21
C LYS A 62 -18.21 4.28 -2.55
N ARG A 63 -18.41 5.22 -3.47
CA ARG A 63 -18.98 4.96 -4.80
C ARG A 63 -18.18 3.92 -5.59
N VAL A 64 -16.86 3.90 -5.44
CA VAL A 64 -15.97 2.95 -6.13
C VAL A 64 -15.57 1.74 -5.29
N GLY A 65 -16.11 1.59 -4.08
CA GLY A 65 -15.85 0.44 -3.22
C GLY A 65 -14.50 0.46 -2.49
N LEU A 66 -13.81 1.60 -2.43
CA LEU A 66 -12.56 1.76 -1.68
C LEU A 66 -12.88 2.10 -0.22
N MET A 67 -12.78 1.09 0.66
CA MET A 67 -13.14 1.23 2.08
C MET A 67 -11.96 1.59 2.98
N ASN A 68 -10.73 1.58 2.48
CA ASN A 68 -9.55 2.08 3.19
C ASN A 68 -9.18 3.46 2.65
N ILE A 69 -8.70 4.36 3.52
CA ILE A 69 -8.30 5.70 3.10
C ILE A 69 -7.09 6.21 3.90
N ALA A 70 -6.16 6.84 3.19
CA ALA A 70 -5.10 7.65 3.78
C ALA A 70 -5.36 9.12 3.45
N LEU A 71 -5.43 9.97 4.49
CA LEU A 71 -5.69 11.40 4.29
C LEU A 71 -4.42 12.22 4.10
N LYS A 72 -4.49 13.18 3.19
CA LYS A 72 -3.53 14.26 3.00
C LYS A 72 -3.99 15.56 3.69
N SER A 73 -3.09 16.52 3.82
CA SER A 73 -3.27 17.74 4.64
C SER A 73 -4.41 18.65 4.19
N MET A 74 -4.79 18.68 2.90
CA MET A 74 -5.96 19.44 2.44
C MET A 74 -7.29 18.88 2.96
N HIS A 75 -7.32 17.61 3.36
CA HIS A 75 -8.49 16.95 3.91
C HIS A 75 -8.45 16.81 5.45
N MET A 76 -7.26 16.86 6.04
CA MET A 76 -7.03 16.88 7.48
C MET A 76 -5.75 17.71 7.75
N PRO A 77 -5.86 19.01 8.06
CA PRO A 77 -4.70 19.90 8.18
C PRO A 77 -3.73 19.51 9.31
N LEU A 78 -2.42 19.69 9.08
CA LEU A 78 -1.38 19.31 10.06
C LEU A 78 -1.29 20.27 11.25
N ASP A 79 -1.78 21.49 11.08
CA ASP A 79 -1.91 22.54 12.11
C ASP A 79 -3.25 22.50 12.85
N ALA A 80 -4.15 21.58 12.47
CA ALA A 80 -5.40 21.37 13.18
C ALA A 80 -5.15 20.93 14.64
N THR A 81 -6.05 21.37 15.52
CA THR A 81 -6.06 20.98 16.93
C THR A 81 -6.40 19.51 17.09
N ASP A 82 -6.03 18.90 18.21
CA ASP A 82 -6.38 17.51 18.52
C ASP A 82 -7.89 17.24 18.44
N THR A 83 -8.72 18.22 18.83
CA THR A 83 -10.19 18.11 18.76
C THR A 83 -10.68 18.09 17.32
N GLU A 84 -10.15 18.94 16.45
CA GLU A 84 -10.49 18.96 15.03
C GLU A 84 -10.04 17.68 14.33
N ILE A 85 -8.81 17.23 14.60
CA ILE A 85 -8.28 15.97 14.06
C ILE A 85 -9.17 14.79 14.46
N LYS A 86 -9.56 14.70 15.74
CA LYS A 86 -10.47 13.65 16.23
C LYS A 86 -11.83 13.72 15.53
N SER A 87 -12.37 14.92 15.35
CA SER A 87 -13.65 15.12 14.66
C SER A 87 -13.59 14.68 13.19
N ILE A 88 -12.53 15.06 12.47
CA ILE A 88 -12.29 14.66 11.08
C ILE A 88 -12.12 13.14 10.98
N ALA A 89 -11.30 12.54 11.84
CA ALA A 89 -11.09 11.09 11.87
C ALA A 89 -12.40 10.34 12.16
N GLN A 90 -13.20 10.83 13.12
CA GLN A 90 -14.48 10.23 13.47
C GLN A 90 -15.47 10.31 12.31
N LYS A 91 -15.55 11.46 11.61
CA LYS A 91 -16.39 11.61 10.41
C LYS A 91 -16.09 10.54 9.35
N VAL A 92 -14.82 10.27 9.08
CA VAL A 92 -14.41 9.24 8.11
C VAL A 92 -14.84 7.84 8.57
N ARG A 93 -14.66 7.53 9.86
CA ARG A 93 -15.05 6.24 10.45
C ARG A 93 -16.57 6.06 10.50
N ASP A 94 -17.33 7.10 10.83
CA ASP A 94 -18.80 7.10 10.84
C ASP A 94 -19.37 6.90 9.43
N ALA A 95 -18.65 7.34 8.39
CA ALA A 95 -19.01 7.07 7.00
C ALA A 95 -18.75 5.61 6.57
N GLY A 96 -18.13 4.79 7.43
CA GLY A 96 -17.84 3.37 7.21
C GLY A 96 -16.47 3.09 6.60
N LEU A 97 -15.56 4.07 6.56
CA LEU A 97 -14.22 3.91 5.99
C LEU A 97 -13.20 3.62 7.09
N ASN A 98 -12.22 2.79 6.77
CA ASN A 98 -11.03 2.60 7.56
C ASN A 98 -9.99 3.70 7.26
N LEU A 99 -9.94 4.71 8.13
CA LEU A 99 -8.84 5.68 8.16
C LEU A 99 -7.60 5.01 8.78
N TYR A 100 -6.71 4.51 7.92
CA TYR A 100 -5.56 3.69 8.34
C TYR A 100 -4.28 4.51 8.55
N GLY A 101 -4.14 5.60 7.80
CA GLY A 101 -2.95 6.44 7.80
C GLY A 101 -3.19 7.85 7.26
N ALA A 102 -2.12 8.63 7.28
CA ALA A 102 -2.07 9.96 6.72
C ALA A 102 -0.67 10.26 6.22
N GLY A 103 -0.58 11.14 5.24
CA GLY A 103 0.67 11.47 4.58
C GLY A 103 0.51 11.53 3.10
N VAL A 104 1.52 11.92 2.31
CA VAL A 104 2.92 12.13 2.67
C VAL A 104 3.08 13.36 3.57
N ILE A 105 3.68 13.16 4.73
CA ILE A 105 4.05 14.22 5.69
C ILE A 105 5.56 14.40 5.62
N TYR A 106 6.01 15.59 5.19
CA TYR A 106 7.41 15.97 5.27
C TYR A 106 7.76 16.35 6.71
N MET A 107 8.95 15.95 7.17
CA MET A 107 9.46 16.30 8.50
C MET A 107 10.90 16.82 8.35
N LYS A 108 11.07 18.13 8.40
CA LYS A 108 12.32 18.89 8.20
C LYS A 108 12.83 19.54 9.50
N SER A 109 12.14 19.27 10.61
CA SER A 109 12.55 19.70 11.95
C SER A 109 12.04 18.73 13.01
N ALA A 110 12.63 18.82 14.21
CA ALA A 110 12.17 18.06 15.38
C ALA A 110 10.70 18.36 15.74
N ASP A 111 10.26 19.61 15.58
CA ASP A 111 8.87 20.00 15.83
C ASP A 111 7.91 19.35 14.83
N GLU A 112 8.30 19.23 13.56
CA GLU A 112 7.50 18.54 12.55
C GLU A 112 7.43 17.03 12.79
N VAL A 113 8.51 16.40 13.26
CA VAL A 113 8.48 14.99 13.70
C VAL A 113 7.50 14.84 14.87
N ASN A 114 7.63 15.66 15.91
CA ASN A 114 6.72 15.64 17.06
C ASN A 114 5.26 15.84 16.62
N ASN A 115 5.03 16.79 15.70
CA ASN A 115 3.70 17.07 15.19
C ASN A 115 3.12 15.89 14.42
N ALA A 116 3.90 15.24 13.56
CA ALA A 116 3.45 14.07 12.79
C ALA A 116 2.95 12.93 13.70
N PHE A 117 3.70 12.64 14.78
CA PHE A 117 3.29 11.60 15.74
C PHE A 117 2.10 12.03 16.62
N ARG A 118 2.06 13.29 17.10
CA ARG A 118 0.87 13.85 17.79
C ARG A 118 -0.37 13.72 16.91
N TYR A 119 -0.26 14.18 15.67
CA TYR A 119 -1.32 14.18 14.68
C TYR A 119 -1.85 12.77 14.41
N ALA A 120 -0.95 11.81 14.22
CA ALA A 120 -1.30 10.41 14.03
C ALA A 120 -1.98 9.80 15.26
N GLN A 121 -1.51 10.11 16.47
CA GLN A 121 -2.16 9.69 17.71
C GLN A 121 -3.57 10.27 17.87
N ALA A 122 -3.74 11.57 17.60
CA ALA A 122 -5.03 12.24 17.70
C ALA A 122 -6.07 11.65 16.73
N ALA A 123 -5.66 11.28 15.51
CA ALA A 123 -6.52 10.62 14.52
C ALA A 123 -6.68 9.10 14.72
N GLY A 124 -5.95 8.50 15.66
CA GLY A 124 -5.92 7.05 15.87
C GLY A 124 -5.39 6.28 14.65
N LEU A 125 -4.34 6.80 14.02
CA LEU A 125 -3.71 6.19 12.84
C LEU A 125 -2.72 5.09 13.24
N SER A 126 -2.55 4.11 12.36
CA SER A 126 -1.56 3.05 12.52
C SER A 126 -0.27 3.30 11.72
N ILE A 127 -0.35 4.12 10.68
CA ILE A 127 0.72 4.40 9.73
C ILE A 127 0.79 5.91 9.46
N ILE A 128 2.00 6.46 9.53
CA ILE A 128 2.37 7.74 8.94
C ILE A 128 3.09 7.44 7.62
N ILE A 129 2.59 7.97 6.51
CA ILE A 129 3.32 7.97 5.24
C ILE A 129 4.19 9.23 5.28
N GLY A 130 5.51 9.07 5.38
CA GLY A 130 6.41 10.14 5.83
C GLY A 130 7.64 10.34 4.96
N VAL A 131 8.19 11.55 5.03
CA VAL A 131 9.45 11.94 4.38
C VAL A 131 10.24 12.78 5.40
N PRO A 132 10.90 12.14 6.37
CA PRO A 132 11.78 12.83 7.29
C PRO A 132 13.13 13.13 6.64
N ASP A 133 13.74 14.27 6.95
CA ASP A 133 15.16 14.48 6.63
C ASP A 133 16.01 13.41 7.33
N HIS A 134 17.15 13.03 6.73
CA HIS A 134 17.95 11.89 7.20
C HIS A 134 18.46 12.06 8.62
N ASP A 135 18.81 13.28 9.02
CA ASP A 135 19.27 13.62 10.37
C ASP A 135 18.18 13.48 11.44
N LEU A 136 16.91 13.43 11.03
CA LEU A 136 15.76 13.23 11.92
C LEU A 136 15.36 11.76 12.09
N LEU A 137 15.94 10.83 11.31
CA LEU A 137 15.58 9.40 11.37
C LEU A 137 15.81 8.77 12.76
N SER A 138 16.83 9.23 13.49
CA SER A 138 17.05 8.77 14.88
C SER A 138 15.88 9.15 15.80
N MET A 139 15.36 10.37 15.67
CA MET A 139 14.20 10.82 16.42
C MET A 139 12.92 10.08 16.00
N VAL A 140 12.74 9.84 14.70
CA VAL A 140 11.63 9.03 14.18
C VAL A 140 11.68 7.60 14.77
N ASN A 141 12.87 7.00 14.84
CA ASN A 141 13.10 5.68 15.45
C ASN A 141 12.69 5.61 16.93
N ASP A 142 12.97 6.66 17.70
CA ASP A 142 12.54 6.73 19.10
C ASP A 142 11.02 6.89 19.22
N GLN A 143 10.42 7.68 18.33
CA GLN A 143 8.97 7.89 18.31
C GLN A 143 8.19 6.63 17.90
N VAL A 144 8.63 5.88 16.87
CA VAL A 144 7.95 4.61 16.52
C VAL A 144 8.03 3.60 17.68
N LYS A 145 9.13 3.60 18.44
CA LYS A 145 9.28 2.75 19.63
C LYS A 145 8.32 3.12 20.74
N LYS A 146 8.20 4.42 21.01
CA LYS A 146 7.34 4.97 22.06
C LYS A 146 5.85 4.82 21.75
N THR A 147 5.47 5.07 20.51
CA THR A 147 4.06 5.21 20.11
C THR A 147 3.47 3.96 19.47
N ASN A 148 4.33 3.07 18.99
CA ASN A 148 3.96 1.92 18.18
C ASN A 148 3.24 2.27 16.86
N ILE A 149 3.36 3.52 16.40
CA ILE A 149 2.88 3.97 15.08
C ILE A 149 3.98 3.69 14.06
N LYS A 150 3.64 3.05 12.94
CA LYS A 150 4.60 2.77 11.87
C LYS A 150 4.85 4.02 11.03
N VAL A 151 6.05 4.12 10.46
CA VAL A 151 6.39 5.13 9.45
C VAL A 151 6.74 4.41 8.14
N ALA A 152 5.99 4.71 7.09
CA ALA A 152 6.21 4.24 5.73
C ALA A 152 6.89 5.36 4.93
N ILE A 153 8.17 5.23 4.65
CA ILE A 153 8.96 6.25 3.93
C ILE A 153 8.61 6.22 2.44
N HIS A 154 8.19 7.36 1.90
CA HIS A 154 7.76 7.51 0.50
C HIS A 154 8.94 7.87 -0.41
N ASN A 155 9.20 7.08 -1.46
CA ASN A 155 10.19 7.39 -2.49
C ASN A 155 9.62 8.35 -3.55
N HIS A 156 10.42 9.29 -4.06
CA HIS A 156 9.96 10.33 -5.01
C HIS A 156 10.54 10.26 -6.42
N GLY A 157 11.46 9.34 -6.70
CA GLY A 157 11.98 9.16 -8.06
C GLY A 157 12.89 10.32 -8.49
N PRO A 158 12.92 10.65 -9.80
CA PRO A 158 13.89 11.58 -10.36
C PRO A 158 13.79 13.00 -9.78
N GLY A 159 14.94 13.58 -9.43
CA GLY A 159 15.06 14.97 -8.95
C GLY A 159 14.87 15.17 -7.44
N ASP A 160 14.65 14.09 -6.69
CA ASP A 160 14.65 14.10 -5.22
C ASP A 160 15.93 13.45 -4.70
N ASP A 161 16.77 14.23 -4.01
CA ASP A 161 18.04 13.73 -3.46
C ASP A 161 17.88 13.04 -2.09
N LEU A 162 16.72 13.16 -1.46
CA LEU A 162 16.49 12.66 -0.10
C LEU A 162 16.07 11.18 -0.13
N TYR A 163 15.11 10.81 -0.97
CA TYR A 163 14.64 9.43 -1.15
C TYR A 163 14.35 9.14 -2.62
N SER A 164 15.40 9.21 -3.45
CA SER A 164 15.30 9.08 -4.90
C SER A 164 14.80 7.70 -5.34
N SER A 165 15.16 6.63 -4.61
CA SER A 165 14.78 5.24 -4.91
C SER A 165 14.38 4.45 -3.66
N VAL A 166 13.77 3.27 -3.85
CA VAL A 166 13.47 2.33 -2.75
C VAL A 166 14.77 1.80 -2.12
N ASN A 167 15.83 1.63 -2.94
CA ASN A 167 17.14 1.23 -2.44
C ASN A 167 17.76 2.32 -1.55
N ASP A 168 17.61 3.60 -1.89
CA ASP A 168 18.11 4.70 -1.06
C ASP A 168 17.38 4.74 0.28
N VAL A 169 16.05 4.61 0.27
CA VAL A 169 15.27 4.48 1.50
C VAL A 169 15.83 3.33 2.35
N HIS A 170 16.09 2.16 1.76
CA HIS A 170 16.64 1.01 2.48
C HIS A 170 17.99 1.32 3.14
N GLU A 171 18.90 1.96 2.41
CA GLU A 171 20.23 2.32 2.94
C GLU A 171 20.12 3.24 4.15
N GLN A 172 19.16 4.17 4.15
CA GLN A 172 18.90 5.06 5.27
C GLN A 172 18.24 4.33 6.46
N ILE A 173 17.33 3.37 6.21
CA ILE A 173 16.49 2.80 7.27
C ILE A 173 16.93 1.44 7.83
N LYS A 174 17.84 0.72 7.18
CA LYS A 174 18.17 -0.69 7.50
C LYS A 174 18.62 -0.95 8.94
N GLY A 175 19.23 0.04 9.58
CA GLY A 175 19.68 -0.03 10.98
C GLY A 175 18.63 0.34 12.03
N TYR A 176 17.48 0.87 11.62
CA TYR A 176 16.44 1.34 12.54
C TYR A 176 15.35 0.28 12.79
N ASP A 177 14.49 0.59 13.76
CA ASP A 177 13.37 -0.24 14.20
C ASP A 177 12.53 -0.77 13.02
N ALA A 178 12.07 -2.01 13.13
CA ALA A 178 11.29 -2.66 12.09
C ALA A 178 9.98 -1.94 11.75
N ARG A 179 9.48 -1.04 12.61
CA ARG A 179 8.31 -0.18 12.35
C ARG A 179 8.59 1.01 11.44
N ILE A 180 9.84 1.21 11.01
CA ILE A 180 10.20 2.11 9.91
C ILE A 180 10.41 1.27 8.66
N GLY A 181 9.59 1.53 7.65
CA GLY A 181 9.52 0.76 6.42
C GLY A 181 9.20 1.62 5.20
N PHE A 182 8.57 1.03 4.20
CA PHE A 182 8.40 1.63 2.89
C PHE A 182 6.94 1.96 2.60
N CYS A 183 6.72 3.14 2.03
CA CYS A 183 5.61 3.44 1.14
C CYS A 183 6.18 3.41 -0.29
N ILE A 184 6.08 2.26 -0.98
CA ILE A 184 6.63 2.17 -2.35
C ILE A 184 5.65 2.85 -3.31
N ASP A 185 6.11 3.90 -3.98
CA ASP A 185 5.40 4.52 -5.10
C ASP A 185 5.89 3.93 -6.42
N ILE A 186 5.03 3.15 -7.07
CA ILE A 186 5.45 2.36 -8.22
C ILE A 186 5.71 3.22 -9.46
N GLY A 187 5.07 4.38 -9.59
CA GLY A 187 5.32 5.27 -10.71
C GLY A 187 6.68 5.93 -10.57
N HIS A 188 7.06 6.34 -9.35
CA HIS A 188 8.41 6.83 -9.09
C HIS A 188 9.50 5.78 -9.34
N VAL A 189 9.23 4.50 -9.04
CA VAL A 189 10.15 3.38 -9.37
C VAL A 189 10.30 3.22 -10.89
N VAL A 190 9.19 3.27 -11.63
CA VAL A 190 9.20 3.18 -13.10
C VAL A 190 9.95 4.35 -13.74
N ARG A 191 9.79 5.57 -13.22
CA ARG A 191 10.43 6.78 -13.75
C ARG A 191 11.96 6.81 -13.59
N ILE A 192 12.52 5.97 -12.72
CA ILE A 192 13.98 5.71 -12.61
C ILE A 192 14.41 4.42 -13.32
N ASN A 193 13.55 3.85 -14.16
CA ASN A 193 13.79 2.64 -14.94
C ASN A 193 14.11 1.40 -14.07
N GLU A 194 13.50 1.31 -12.89
CA GLU A 194 13.54 0.13 -12.02
C GLU A 194 12.24 -0.70 -12.14
N ASP A 195 12.27 -1.98 -11.74
CA ASP A 195 11.10 -2.88 -11.74
C ASP A 195 10.36 -2.81 -10.37
N PRO A 196 9.12 -2.29 -10.32
CA PRO A 196 8.34 -2.23 -9.08
C PRO A 196 8.06 -3.60 -8.47
N ALA A 197 7.82 -4.63 -9.28
CA ALA A 197 7.55 -5.97 -8.78
C ALA A 197 8.80 -6.60 -8.16
N ALA A 198 9.99 -6.26 -8.66
CA ALA A 198 11.25 -6.66 -8.04
C ALA A 198 11.46 -5.94 -6.70
N MET A 199 11.21 -4.63 -6.64
CA MET A 199 11.33 -3.86 -5.39
C MET A 199 10.35 -4.33 -4.31
N ILE A 200 9.09 -4.57 -4.66
CA ILE A 200 8.07 -5.10 -3.75
C ILE A 200 8.51 -6.47 -3.19
N ARG A 201 8.96 -7.39 -4.04
CA ARG A 201 9.44 -8.71 -3.59
C ARG A 201 10.65 -8.59 -2.67
N LYS A 202 11.60 -7.73 -3.01
CA LYS A 202 12.83 -7.50 -2.24
C LYS A 202 12.57 -6.92 -0.85
N TYR A 203 11.60 -6.01 -0.72
CA TYR A 203 11.37 -5.23 0.50
C TYR A 203 10.05 -5.53 1.23
N HIS A 204 9.39 -6.64 0.89
CA HIS A 204 8.06 -7.00 1.42
C HIS A 204 7.97 -7.05 2.95
N ASP A 205 9.04 -7.41 3.67
CA ASP A 205 9.06 -7.50 5.14
C ASP A 205 8.77 -6.17 5.85
N ARG A 206 9.07 -5.05 5.19
CA ARG A 206 8.81 -3.70 5.70
C ARG A 206 7.97 -2.86 4.74
N LEU A 207 7.24 -3.48 3.81
CA LEU A 207 6.30 -2.79 2.94
C LEU A 207 5.01 -2.49 3.70
N PHE A 208 4.82 -1.24 4.10
CA PHE A 208 3.68 -0.82 4.93
C PHE A 208 2.60 -0.11 4.16
N ASP A 209 2.94 0.54 3.05
CA ASP A 209 2.00 1.18 2.15
C ASP A 209 2.51 1.08 0.70
N LEU A 210 1.59 1.21 -0.25
CA LEU A 210 1.91 1.17 -1.68
C LEU A 210 1.10 2.26 -2.39
N HIS A 211 1.78 3.20 -3.03
CA HIS A 211 1.13 4.13 -3.93
C HIS A 211 1.09 3.53 -5.34
N LEU A 212 -0.10 3.10 -5.74
CA LEU A 212 -0.39 2.60 -7.08
C LEU A 212 -0.74 3.79 -7.99
N LYS A 213 0.03 3.95 -9.06
CA LYS A 213 -0.24 4.88 -10.17
C LYS A 213 0.27 4.29 -11.47
N ASP A 214 -0.16 4.86 -12.58
CA ASP A 214 0.33 4.53 -13.91
C ASP A 214 1.12 5.72 -14.45
N GLU A 215 2.10 5.46 -15.31
CA GLU A 215 2.98 6.48 -15.89
C GLU A 215 2.95 6.37 -17.41
N THR A 216 2.94 7.50 -18.10
CA THR A 216 2.90 7.49 -19.58
C THR A 216 4.17 6.93 -20.22
N THR A 217 5.32 7.04 -19.55
CA THR A 217 6.63 6.51 -20.00
C THR A 217 7.50 6.05 -18.83
N ASN A 218 8.41 5.11 -19.09
CA ASN A 218 9.40 4.63 -18.12
C ASN A 218 10.64 5.54 -18.07
N SER A 219 10.44 6.84 -17.82
CA SER A 219 11.51 7.84 -17.81
C SER A 219 11.18 9.00 -16.87
N ALA A 220 12.14 9.90 -16.65
CA ALA A 220 11.94 11.02 -15.73
C ALA A 220 10.83 11.98 -16.15
N GLU A 221 10.53 12.01 -17.45
CA GLU A 221 9.47 12.79 -18.08
C GLU A 221 8.07 12.16 -17.95
N GLY A 222 7.96 10.95 -17.40
CA GLY A 222 6.67 10.31 -17.11
C GLY A 222 5.79 11.18 -16.20
N THR A 223 4.49 11.19 -16.50
CA THR A 223 3.45 11.96 -15.81
C THR A 223 2.25 11.09 -15.45
#